data_AF-A0A376L405-F1
#
_entry.id   AF-A0A376L405-F1
#
_cell.length_a   1.000
_cell.length_b   1.000
_cell.length_c   1.000
_cell.angle_alpha   90.00
_cell.angle_beta   90.00
_cell.angle_gamma   90.00
#
_symmetry.space_group_name_H-M   'P 1'
#
loop_
_entity.id
_entity.type
_entity.pdbx_description
1 polymer ?
#
loop_
_entity_poly.entity_id
_entity_poly.type
_entity_poly.pdbx_seq_one_letter_code
_entity_poly.pdbx_strand_id
1 'polypeptide(L)'
;MSMVDSVLLVVDAFDGPMPQTRFVTKKAFAYGLKPIVVINKVDRPGARPDWVVDQVFDLFVNLDATDEQLDFPIVYASALNGIAVWTTKIWRKT
;
A
#
# COMPACT_ATOMS: atom_id res chain seq x y z
N MET A 1 1.79 15.50 19.80
CA MET A 1 2.03 14.05 19.62
C MET A 1 2.13 13.77 18.13
N SER A 2 3.31 13.83 17.55
CA SER A 2 3.57 13.29 16.21
C SER A 2 4.96 12.67 16.26
N MET A 3 5.00 11.36 16.50
CA MET A 3 6.25 10.57 16.57
C MET A 3 6.63 9.99 15.21
N VAL A 4 5.75 10.11 14.20
CA VAL A 4 5.92 9.49 12.88
C VAL A 4 5.58 10.47 11.76
N ASP A 5 6.38 10.41 10.70
CA ASP A 5 6.25 11.25 9.50
C ASP A 5 5.60 10.51 8.31
N SER A 6 5.41 9.19 8.42
CA SER A 6 4.87 8.35 7.37
C SER A 6 4.23 7.07 7.93
N VAL A 7 3.48 6.36 7.09
CA VAL A 7 2.85 5.07 7.41
C VAL A 7 3.27 4.01 6.39
N LEU A 8 3.64 2.83 6.88
CA LEU A 8 3.94 1.67 6.05
C LEU A 8 2.74 0.72 6.04
N LEU A 9 2.08 0.58 4.90
CA LEU A 9 0.95 -0.32 4.71
C LEU A 9 1.42 -1.63 4.07
N VAL A 10 1.47 -2.70 4.87
CA VAL A 10 1.81 -4.04 4.37
C VAL A 10 0.53 -4.77 3.98
N VAL A 11 0.50 -5.28 2.75
CA VAL A 11 -0.65 -5.93 2.14
C VAL A 11 -0.22 -7.28 1.55
N ASP A 12 -1.07 -8.29 1.67
CA ASP A 12 -0.83 -9.60 1.08
C ASP A 12 -1.06 -9.57 -0.43
N ALA A 13 -0.12 -10.13 -1.22
CA ALA A 13 -0.17 -10.15 -2.68
C ALA A 13 -1.30 -11.02 -3.26
N PHE A 14 -2.01 -11.79 -2.44
CA PHE A 14 -3.15 -12.61 -2.83
C PHE A 14 -4.46 -12.06 -2.27
N ASP A 15 -4.53 -11.83 -0.96
CA ASP A 15 -5.78 -11.45 -0.29
C ASP A 15 -6.16 -9.97 -0.47
N GLY A 16 -5.16 -9.10 -0.66
CA GLY A 16 -5.38 -7.66 -0.76
C GLY A 16 -5.61 -6.94 0.57
N PRO A 17 -6.06 -5.67 0.55
CA PRO A 17 -6.23 -4.88 1.75
C PRO A 17 -7.44 -5.34 2.58
N MET A 18 -7.19 -5.62 3.86
CA MET A 18 -8.23 -6.10 4.77
C MET A 18 -9.04 -4.94 5.41
N PRO A 19 -10.33 -5.16 5.75
CA PRO A 19 -11.17 -4.13 6.37
C PRO A 19 -10.61 -3.57 7.69
N GLN A 20 -9.88 -4.38 8.46
CA GLN A 20 -9.29 -3.95 9.73
C GLN A 20 -8.28 -2.79 9.56
N THR A 21 -7.55 -2.76 8.43
CA THR A 21 -6.51 -1.77 8.18
C THR A 21 -7.10 -0.39 7.86
N ARG A 22 -8.36 -0.34 7.40
CA ARG A 22 -9.07 0.88 6.99
C ARG A 22 -9.10 1.96 8.07
N PHE A 23 -9.36 1.59 9.32
CA PHE A 23 -9.48 2.56 10.42
C PHE A 23 -8.16 3.26 10.75
N VAL A 24 -7.06 2.50 10.71
CA VAL A 24 -5.71 3.03 10.98
C VAL A 24 -5.26 3.90 9.82
N THR A 25 -5.46 3.46 8.58
CA THR A 25 -5.15 4.24 7.37
C THR A 25 -5.94 5.55 7.34
N LYS A 26 -7.22 5.53 7.70
CA LYS A 26 -8.06 6.74 7.76
C LYS A 26 -7.49 7.78 8.74
N LYS A 27 -7.03 7.34 9.92
CA LYS A 27 -6.38 8.24 10.88
C LYS A 27 -5.08 8.80 10.32
N ALA A 28 -4.24 7.96 9.72
CA ALA A 28 -2.98 8.39 9.12
C ALA A 28 -3.18 9.47 8.05
N PHE A 29 -4.20 9.32 7.20
CA PHE A 29 -4.53 10.32 6.17
C PHE A 29 -5.08 11.62 6.74
N ALA A 30 -5.86 11.55 7.82
CA ALA A 30 -6.32 12.75 8.54
C ALA A 30 -5.16 13.56 9.15
N TYR A 31 -4.01 12.92 9.41
CA TYR A 31 -2.77 13.58 9.83
C TYR A 31 -1.88 14.02 8.65
N GLY A 32 -2.31 13.85 7.40
CA GLY A 32 -1.54 14.20 6.20
C GLY A 32 -0.34 13.29 5.95
N LEU A 33 -0.27 12.11 6.58
CA LEU A 33 0.85 11.20 6.40
C LEU A 33 0.84 10.60 5.00
N LYS A 34 2.03 10.49 4.40
CA LYS A 34 2.22 9.87 3.09
C LYS A 34 2.40 8.36 3.26
N PRO A 35 1.59 7.51 2.61
CA PRO A 35 1.72 6.07 2.73
C PRO A 35 2.87 5.53 1.88
N ILE A 36 3.49 4.46 2.36
CA ILE A 36 4.36 3.57 1.58
C ILE A 36 3.67 2.20 1.56
N VAL A 37 3.43 1.65 0.37
CA VAL A 37 2.71 0.38 0.23
C VAL A 37 3.70 -0.75 -0.01
N VAL A 38 3.62 -1.80 0.82
CA VAL A 38 4.44 -3.00 0.69
C VAL A 38 3.53 -4.18 0.36
N ILE A 39 3.68 -4.73 -0.84
CA ILE A 39 2.96 -5.93 -1.28
C ILE A 39 3.83 -7.15 -0.95
N ASN A 40 3.43 -7.92 0.05
CA ASN A 40 4.19 -9.04 0.59
C ASN A 40 3.67 -10.40 0.09
N LYS A 41 4.52 -11.44 0.18
CA LYS A 41 4.26 -12.81 -0.27
C LYS A 41 4.10 -12.94 -1.79
N VAL A 42 4.84 -12.13 -2.55
CA VAL A 42 4.84 -12.20 -4.03
C VAL A 42 5.43 -13.51 -4.57
N ASP A 43 6.11 -14.29 -3.72
CA ASP A 43 6.62 -15.62 -4.03
C ASP A 43 5.53 -16.72 -4.07
N ARG A 44 4.33 -16.44 -3.55
CA ARG A 44 3.28 -17.46 -3.45
C ARG A 44 2.69 -17.82 -4.83
N PRO A 45 2.47 -19.10 -5.13
CA PRO A 45 1.70 -19.51 -6.31
C PRO A 45 0.30 -18.89 -6.30
N GLY A 46 -0.03 -18.16 -7.36
CA GLY A 46 -1.32 -17.48 -7.49
C GLY A 46 -1.36 -16.06 -6.94
N ALA A 47 -0.24 -15.49 -6.46
CA ALA A 47 -0.16 -14.08 -6.12
C ALA A 47 -0.61 -13.18 -7.30
N ARG A 48 -1.34 -12.11 -6.97
CA ARG A 48 -1.91 -11.14 -7.92
C ARG A 48 -1.52 -9.72 -7.52
N PRO A 49 -0.22 -9.39 -7.54
CA PRO A 49 0.28 -8.11 -7.04
C PRO A 49 -0.35 -6.90 -7.74
N ASP A 50 -0.55 -6.92 -9.06
CA ASP A 50 -1.17 -5.80 -9.77
C ASP A 50 -2.62 -5.58 -9.32
N TRP A 51 -3.43 -6.64 -9.20
CA TRP A 51 -4.81 -6.54 -8.71
C TRP A 51 -4.87 -6.03 -7.26
N VAL A 52 -3.96 -6.48 -6.40
CA VAL A 52 -3.90 -5.99 -5.01
C VAL A 52 -3.61 -4.50 -4.97
N VAL A 53 -2.73 -4.02 -5.85
CA VAL A 53 -2.40 -2.60 -5.92
C VAL A 53 -3.63 -1.78 -6.35
N ASP A 54 -4.42 -2.25 -7.34
CA ASP A 54 -5.70 -1.63 -7.68
C ASP A 54 -6.64 -1.54 -6.46
N GLN A 55 -6.74 -2.62 -5.67
CA GLN A 55 -7.57 -2.63 -4.46
C GLN A 55 -7.06 -1.65 -3.38
N VAL A 56 -5.75 -1.49 -3.23
CA VAL A 56 -5.18 -0.49 -2.30
C VAL A 56 -5.48 0.92 -2.78
N PHE A 57 -5.39 1.17 -4.09
CA PHE A 57 -5.76 2.45 -4.67
C PHE A 57 -7.24 2.76 -4.42
N ASP A 58 -8.14 1.82 -4.69
CA ASP A 58 -9.57 1.96 -4.40
C ASP A 58 -9.84 2.21 -2.91
N LEU A 59 -9.11 1.53 -2.02
CA LEU A 59 -9.18 1.80 -0.58
C LEU A 59 -8.82 3.24 -0.26
N PHE A 60 -7.76 3.79 -0.85
CA PHE A 60 -7.30 5.15 -0.58
C PHE A 60 -8.27 6.20 -1.12
N VAL A 61 -8.81 6.00 -2.32
CA VAL A 61 -9.88 6.85 -2.88
C VAL A 61 -11.11 6.84 -1.96
N ASN A 62 -11.53 5.68 -1.47
CA ASN A 62 -12.64 5.55 -0.52
C ASN A 62 -12.36 6.17 0.86
N LEU A 63 -11.12 6.54 1.14
CA LEU A 63 -10.69 7.21 2.36
C LEU A 63 -10.42 8.70 2.16
N ASP A 64 -10.83 9.26 1.01
CA ASP A 64 -10.64 10.66 0.63
C ASP A 64 -9.17 11.08 0.63
N ALA A 65 -8.27 10.18 0.17
CA ALA A 65 -6.85 10.48 0.03
C ALA A 65 -6.62 11.63 -0.96
N THR A 66 -5.67 12.51 -0.65
CA THR A 66 -5.25 13.59 -1.55
C THR A 66 -4.41 13.05 -2.73
N ASP A 67 -4.26 13.82 -3.80
CA ASP A 67 -3.41 13.44 -4.94
C ASP A 67 -1.97 13.09 -4.52
N GLU A 68 -1.41 13.82 -3.55
CA GLU A 68 -0.09 13.52 -3.00
C GLU A 68 -0.02 12.21 -2.22
N GLN A 69 -1.15 11.76 -1.65
CA GLN A 69 -1.25 10.49 -0.94
C GLN A 69 -1.56 9.33 -1.89
N LEU A 70 -2.11 9.62 -3.08
CA LEU A 70 -2.34 8.66 -4.16
C LEU A 70 -1.06 8.41 -4.99
N ASP A 71 -0.08 9.32 -4.96
CA ASP A 71 1.27 9.10 -5.49
C ASP A 71 2.17 8.41 -4.46
N PHE A 72 1.89 7.14 -4.18
CA PHE A 72 2.63 6.36 -3.18
C PHE A 72 3.63 5.39 -3.81
N PRO A 73 4.82 5.22 -3.19
CA PRO A 73 5.77 4.20 -3.61
C PRO A 73 5.26 2.80 -3.29
N ILE A 74 5.54 1.86 -4.19
CA ILE A 74 5.18 0.45 -4.06
C ILE A 74 6.46 -0.38 -3.94
N VAL A 75 6.50 -1.22 -2.92
CA VAL A 75 7.57 -2.19 -2.68
C VAL A 75 6.98 -3.59 -2.76
N TYR A 76 7.52 -4.44 -3.62
CA TYR A 76 7.19 -5.85 -3.66
C TYR A 76 8.16 -6.62 -2.77
N ALA A 77 7.64 -7.44 -1.86
CA ALA A 77 8.44 -8.15 -0.88
C ALA A 77 8.12 -9.65 -0.85
N SER A 78 9.15 -10.45 -0.66
CA SER A 78 9.05 -11.85 -0.26
C SER A 78 9.79 -12.03 1.05
N ALA A 79 9.03 -12.00 2.15
CA ALA A 79 9.59 -12.20 3.49
C ALA A 79 10.21 -13.60 3.66
N LEU A 80 9.72 -14.60 2.93
CA LEU A 80 10.29 -15.97 2.94
C LEU A 80 11.71 -15.99 2.39
N ASN A 81 11.95 -15.29 1.28
CA ASN A 81 13.26 -15.24 0.63
C ASN A 81 14.13 -14.08 1.15
N GLY A 82 13.60 -13.23 2.03
CA GLY A 82 14.31 -12.06 2.56
C GLY A 82 14.61 -10.98 1.51
N ILE A 83 13.81 -10.89 0.44
CA ILE A 83 14.02 -9.96 -0.66
C ILE A 83 12.90 -8.90 -0.74
N ALA A 84 13.27 -7.69 -1.14
CA ALA A 84 12.34 -6.63 -1.47
C ALA A 84 12.85 -5.84 -2.67
N VAL A 85 11.94 -5.49 -3.59
CA VAL A 85 12.23 -4.72 -4.80
C VAL A 85 11.32 -3.50 -4.82
N TRP A 86 11.93 -2.32 -4.92
CA TRP A 86 11.21 -1.09 -5.14
C TRP A 86 10.88 -0.95 -6.63
N THR A 87 9.63 -0.62 -6.95
CA THR A 87 9.25 -0.24 -8.30
C THR A 87 8.93 1.24 -8.37
N THR A 88 9.38 1.90 -9.42
CA THR A 88 9.00 3.27 -9.77
C THR A 88 7.74 3.31 -10.63
N LYS A 89 6.89 2.27 -10.59
CA LYS A 89 5.56 2.31 -11.22
C LYS A 89 4.73 3.39 -10.51
N ILE A 90 4.82 4.63 -11.02
CA ILE A 90 3.95 5.73 -10.63
C ILE A 90 2.58 5.40 -11.20
N TRP A 91 1.55 5.34 -10.34
CA TRP A 91 0.16 5.19 -10.75
C TRP A 91 -0.36 6.49 -11.38
N ARG A 92 0.15 6.81 -12.57
CA ARG A 92 -0.46 7.79 -13.47
C ARG A 92 -1.28 7.03 -14.50
N LYS A 93 -2.60 6.98 -14.33
CA LYS A 93 -3.50 6.70 -15.45
C LYS A 93 -3.29 7.79 -16.49
N THR A 94 -2.59 7.47 -17.57
CA THR A 94 -2.83 8.13 -18.88
C THR A 94 -4.25 7.85 -19.34
#